data_AF-A0A259MKP5-F1
#
_entry.id   AF-A0A259MKP5-F1
#
_cell.length_a   1.000
_cell.length_b   1.000
_cell.length_c   1.000
_cell.angle_alpha   90.00
_cell.angle_beta   90.00
_cell.angle_gamma   90.00
#
_symmetry.space_group_name_H-M   'P 1'
#
loop_
_entity.id
_entity.type
_entity.pdbx_description
1 polymer ?
#
loop_
_entity_poly.entity_id
_entity_poly.type
_entity_poly.pdbx_seq_one_letter_code
_entity_poly.pdbx_strand_id
1 'polypeptide(L)'
;MVKETEIKLRASRATLAALREHPLLKKRNKSGWQRGELFNQYYDTPDRDLAHAKVALRLRRDGEQFIQTLKSRGQSVAGLSERNEWDWYLSKAKLDLKKLDDSCWPASLAELDKKTL
;
A
#
# COMPACT_ATOMS: atom_id res chain seq x y z
N MET A 1 -9.48 12.71 5.17
CA MET A 1 -9.01 11.88 4.03
C MET A 1 -7.49 12.02 3.96
N VAL A 2 -6.75 10.93 4.04
CA VAL A 2 -5.28 10.97 3.92
C VAL A 2 -4.91 10.71 2.47
N LYS A 3 -4.10 11.61 1.91
CA LYS A 3 -3.59 11.53 0.54
C LYS A 3 -2.16 11.00 0.61
N GLU A 4 -1.89 9.85 0.00
CA GLU A 4 -0.53 9.35 -0.16
C GLU A 4 0.10 10.03 -1.39
N THR A 5 1.24 10.70 -1.22
CA THR A 5 2.08 11.22 -2.30
C THR A 5 3.44 10.52 -2.24
N GLU A 6 3.79 9.78 -3.29
CA GLU A 6 5.00 8.93 -3.31
C GLU A 6 5.70 8.99 -4.67
N ILE A 7 7.04 9.02 -4.70
CA ILE A 7 7.82 8.78 -5.92
C ILE A 7 8.50 7.41 -5.88
N LYS A 8 8.25 6.57 -6.88
CA LYS A 8 8.86 5.24 -7.02
C LYS A 8 9.92 5.25 -8.10
N LEU A 9 11.14 4.87 -7.71
CA LEU A 9 12.28 4.73 -8.60
C LEU A 9 12.70 3.26 -8.67
N ARG A 10 12.96 2.76 -9.87
CA ARG A 10 13.64 1.46 -10.05
C ARG A 10 15.14 1.70 -9.93
N ALA A 11 15.82 0.89 -9.13
CA ALA A 11 17.26 0.98 -8.93
C ALA A 11 17.91 -0.39 -9.10
N SER A 12 19.13 -0.41 -9.65
CA SER A 12 19.95 -1.62 -9.67
C SER A 12 20.51 -1.93 -8.27
N ARG A 13 20.96 -3.17 -8.04
CA ARG A 13 21.63 -3.53 -6.79
C ARG A 13 22.88 -2.68 -6.52
N ALA A 14 23.66 -2.39 -7.56
CA ALA A 14 24.83 -1.51 -7.47
C ALA A 14 24.43 -0.08 -7.08
N THR A 15 23.37 0.46 -7.68
CA THR A 15 22.82 1.78 -7.34
C THR A 15 22.34 1.82 -5.89
N LEU A 16 21.62 0.80 -5.41
CA LEU A 16 21.16 0.74 -4.02
C LEU A 16 22.32 0.68 -3.03
N ALA A 17 23.41 -0.03 -3.36
CA ALA A 17 24.63 -0.03 -2.55
C ALA A 17 25.27 1.36 -2.50
N ALA A 18 25.41 2.02 -3.64
CA ALA A 18 25.96 3.38 -3.72
C ALA A 18 25.10 4.42 -2.97
N LEU A 19 23.77 4.30 -3.02
CA LEU A 19 22.85 5.20 -2.32
C LEU A 19 23.04 5.16 -0.79
N ARG A 20 23.33 3.99 -0.21
CA ARG A 20 23.59 3.89 1.24
C ARG A 20 24.81 4.71 1.68
N GLU A 21 25.78 4.85 0.77
CA GLU A 21 27.02 5.59 1.00
C GLU A 21 26.94 7.06 0.56
N HIS A 22 25.85 7.47 -0.10
CA HIS A 22 25.70 8.79 -0.70
C HIS A 22 25.76 9.91 0.37
N PRO A 23 26.60 10.96 0.21
CA PRO A 23 26.80 11.98 1.25
C PRO A 23 25.52 12.67 1.73
N LEU A 24 24.59 12.97 0.82
CA LEU A 24 23.31 13.61 1.17
C LEU A 24 22.37 12.72 1.98
N LEU A 25 22.46 11.40 1.82
CA LEU A 25 21.66 10.43 2.58
C LEU A 25 22.32 10.15 3.93
N LYS A 26 23.65 9.95 3.96
CA LYS A 26 24.43 9.82 5.20
C LYS A 26 24.21 10.99 6.16
N LYS A 27 24.26 12.23 5.65
CA LYS A 27 24.04 13.44 6.46
C LYS A 27 22.65 13.48 7.12
N ARG A 28 21.65 12.82 6.52
CA ARG A 28 20.26 12.78 7.03
C ARG A 28 19.94 11.51 7.81
N ASN A 29 20.74 10.46 7.69
CA ASN A 29 20.52 9.18 8.31
C ASN A 29 20.98 9.18 9.79
N LYS A 30 20.20 9.80 10.67
CA LYS A 30 20.55 9.97 12.10
C LYS A 30 20.46 8.69 12.92
N SER A 31 19.59 7.76 12.56
CA SER A 31 19.29 6.54 13.32
C SER A 31 19.84 5.26 12.69
N GLY A 32 20.59 5.39 11.59
CA GLY A 32 21.07 4.26 10.82
C GLY A 32 19.99 3.62 9.96
N TRP A 33 20.42 2.71 9.08
CA TRP A 33 19.53 1.94 8.23
C TRP A 33 18.86 0.83 9.02
N GLN A 34 17.53 0.74 8.96
CA GLN A 34 16.78 -0.39 9.51
C GLN A 34 16.36 -1.35 8.39
N ARG A 35 16.22 -2.62 8.74
CA ARG A 35 15.65 -3.65 7.87
C ARG A 35 14.53 -4.34 8.63
N GLY A 36 13.36 -4.37 8.04
CA GLY A 36 12.21 -5.15 8.51
C GLY A 36 11.66 -5.96 7.35
N GLU A 37 11.14 -7.14 7.65
CA GLU A 37 10.40 -7.95 6.68
C GLU A 37 8.92 -7.56 6.71
N LEU A 38 8.37 -7.29 5.53
CA LEU A 38 6.97 -6.90 5.35
C LEU A 38 6.26 -7.96 4.52
N PHE A 39 5.34 -8.70 5.14
CA PHE A 39 4.50 -9.66 4.43
C PHE A 39 3.25 -8.94 3.92
N ASN A 40 2.93 -9.08 2.65
CA ASN A 40 1.76 -8.47 2.04
C ASN A 40 0.92 -9.55 1.35
N GLN A 41 -0.32 -9.73 1.81
CA GLN A 41 -1.33 -10.51 1.12
C GLN A 41 -2.25 -9.54 0.38
N TYR A 42 -2.34 -9.67 -0.94
CA TYR A 42 -3.28 -8.91 -1.76
C TYR A 42 -4.56 -9.73 -1.95
N TYR A 43 -5.67 -9.01 -2.03
CA TYR A 43 -7.00 -9.57 -2.25
C TYR A 43 -7.56 -8.98 -3.52
N ASP A 44 -8.28 -9.81 -4.27
CA ASP A 44 -9.04 -9.45 -5.44
C ASP A 44 -10.09 -10.56 -5.66
N THR A 45 -11.07 -10.30 -6.51
CA THR A 45 -12.02 -11.33 -6.93
C THR A 45 -11.38 -12.25 -7.99
N PRO A 46 -11.96 -13.43 -8.26
CA PRO A 46 -11.51 -14.27 -9.37
C PRO A 46 -11.49 -13.52 -10.72
N ASP A 47 -12.44 -12.61 -10.91
CA ASP A 47 -12.57 -11.78 -12.12
C ASP A 47 -11.70 -10.51 -12.10
N ARG A 48 -10.99 -10.26 -11.00
CA ARG A 48 -10.07 -9.13 -10.78
C ARG A 48 -10.75 -7.76 -10.76
N ASP A 49 -11.94 -7.70 -10.17
CA ASP A 49 -12.76 -6.49 -10.12
C ASP A 49 -12.02 -5.31 -9.47
N LEU A 50 -11.22 -5.55 -8.43
CA LEU A 50 -10.47 -4.49 -7.77
C LEU A 50 -9.39 -3.94 -8.69
N ALA A 51 -8.62 -4.81 -9.35
CA ALA A 51 -7.62 -4.40 -10.32
C ALA A 51 -8.23 -3.62 -11.49
N HIS A 52 -9.38 -4.06 -12.02
CA HIS A 52 -10.11 -3.36 -13.08
C HIS A 52 -10.56 -1.96 -12.63
N ALA A 53 -11.00 -1.82 -11.38
CA ALA A 53 -11.32 -0.53 -10.76
C ALA A 53 -10.08 0.30 -10.35
N LYS A 54 -8.86 -0.23 -10.55
CA LYS A 54 -7.58 0.37 -10.11
C LYS A 54 -7.53 0.59 -8.58
N VAL A 55 -8.08 -0.37 -7.85
CA VAL A 55 -8.13 -0.42 -6.39
C VAL A 55 -7.19 -1.52 -5.93
N ALA A 56 -6.46 -1.29 -4.84
CA ALA A 56 -5.67 -2.33 -4.19
C ALA A 56 -6.13 -2.50 -2.76
N LEU A 57 -6.55 -3.71 -2.41
CA LEU A 57 -6.83 -4.14 -1.03
C LEU A 57 -5.72 -5.10 -0.61
N ARG A 58 -5.11 -4.84 0.55
CA ARG A 58 -4.11 -5.75 1.12
C ARG A 58 -4.24 -5.87 2.62
N LEU A 59 -3.72 -6.97 3.12
CA LEU A 59 -3.34 -7.13 4.51
C LEU A 59 -1.81 -7.21 4.59
N ARG A 60 -1.21 -6.32 5.37
CA ARG A 60 0.22 -6.30 5.67
C ARG A 60 0.47 -6.82 7.08
N ARG A 61 1.50 -7.63 7.24
CA ARG A 61 2.12 -7.91 8.54
C ARG A 61 3.47 -7.19 8.62
N ASP A 62 3.59 -6.31 9.60
CA ASP A 62 4.82 -5.59 9.94
C ASP A 62 5.17 -5.93 11.40
N GLY A 63 6.15 -6.82 11.60
CA GLY A 63 6.37 -7.46 12.91
C GLY A 63 5.13 -8.23 13.38
N GLU A 64 4.56 -7.83 14.51
CA GLU A 64 3.33 -8.40 15.08
C GLU A 64 2.06 -7.65 14.65
N GLN A 65 2.21 -6.49 14.01
CA GLN A 65 1.08 -5.64 13.63
C GLN A 65 0.47 -6.09 12.30
N PHE A 66 -0.86 -6.25 12.28
CA PHE A 66 -1.63 -6.42 11.06
C PHE A 66 -2.25 -5.10 10.62
N ILE A 67 -2.13 -4.77 9.34
CA ILE A 67 -2.63 -3.52 8.75
C ILE A 67 -3.43 -3.88 7.50
N GLN A 68 -4.72 -3.59 7.50
CA GLN A 68 -5.53 -3.60 6.27
C GLN A 68 -5.36 -2.25 5.59
N THR A 69 -4.98 -2.27 4.32
CA THR A 69 -4.86 -1.06 3.50
C THR A 69 -5.79 -1.15 2.30
N LEU A 70 -6.60 -0.12 2.09
CA LEU A 70 -7.28 0.13 0.82
C LEU A 70 -6.64 1.33 0.14
N LYS A 71 -6.22 1.16 -1.12
CA LYS A 71 -5.77 2.26 -1.98
C LYS A 71 -6.72 2.38 -3.15
N SER A 72 -7.30 3.56 -3.35
CA SER A 72 -8.18 3.79 -4.50
C SER A 72 -7.39 4.20 -5.74
N ARG A 73 -8.13 4.36 -6.84
CA ARG A 73 -7.59 4.96 -8.05
C ARG A 73 -7.02 6.34 -7.74
N GLY A 74 -5.81 6.58 -8.20
CA GLY A 74 -5.13 7.87 -8.13
C GLY A 74 -4.54 8.31 -9.46
N GLN A 75 -3.76 9.38 -9.39
CA GLN A 75 -2.95 9.85 -10.51
C GLN A 75 -1.52 9.31 -10.38
N SER A 76 -0.90 8.99 -11.52
CA SER A 76 0.53 8.70 -11.54
C SER A 76 1.17 9.27 -12.79
N VAL A 77 2.26 10.02 -12.59
CA VAL A 77 3.02 10.70 -13.64
C VAL A 77 4.50 10.50 -13.36
N ALA A 78 5.23 9.89 -14.31
CA ALA A 78 6.69 9.71 -14.23
C ALA A 78 7.20 9.11 -12.90
N GLY A 79 6.48 8.13 -12.32
CA GLY A 79 6.84 7.49 -11.06
C GLY A 79 6.34 8.21 -9.80
N LEU A 80 5.86 9.44 -9.91
CA LEU A 80 5.08 10.11 -8.86
C LEU A 80 3.68 9.52 -8.86
N SER A 81 3.16 9.12 -7.69
CA SER A 81 1.80 8.62 -7.50
C SER A 81 1.11 9.37 -6.39
N GLU A 82 -0.16 9.69 -6.61
CA GLU A 82 -1.00 10.38 -5.65
C GLU A 82 -2.40 9.75 -5.62
N ARG A 83 -2.82 9.26 -4.46
CA ARG A 83 -4.09 8.53 -4.29
C ARG A 83 -4.62 8.62 -2.87
N ASN A 84 -5.90 8.28 -2.71
CA ASN A 84 -6.47 8.09 -1.38
C ASN A 84 -6.04 6.73 -0.84
N GLU A 85 -5.72 6.72 0.45
CA GLU A 85 -5.31 5.53 1.18
C GLU A 85 -5.97 5.52 2.55
N TRP A 86 -6.42 4.34 2.94
CA TRP A 86 -7.00 4.08 4.25
C TRP A 86 -6.27 2.89 4.86
N ASP A 87 -5.75 3.09 6.07
CA ASP A 87 -5.11 2.05 6.86
C ASP A 87 -5.93 1.77 8.13
N TRP A 88 -6.14 0.49 8.42
CA TRP A 88 -6.76 0.03 9.64
C TRP A 88 -5.86 -0.99 10.33
N TYR A 89 -5.51 -0.71 11.58
CA TYR A 89 -4.74 -1.60 12.43
C TYR A 89 -5.66 -2.67 13.01
N LEU A 90 -5.39 -3.93 12.67
CA LEU A 90 -6.21 -5.07 13.03
C LEU A 90 -5.52 -5.92 14.11
N SER A 91 -6.33 -6.57 14.95
CA SER A 91 -5.85 -7.50 15.97
C SER A 91 -5.56 -8.91 15.44
N LYS A 92 -5.94 -9.22 14.20
CA LYS A 92 -5.80 -10.55 13.60
C LYS A 92 -5.53 -10.46 12.10
N ALA A 93 -4.98 -11.54 11.56
CA ALA A 93 -4.65 -11.66 10.14
C ALA A 93 -5.88 -11.94 9.24
N LYS A 94 -6.93 -11.11 9.31
CA LYS A 94 -8.16 -11.29 8.53
C LYS A 94 -8.75 -9.94 8.15
N LEU A 95 -9.22 -9.80 6.91
CA LEU A 95 -9.94 -8.60 6.46
C LEU A 95 -11.15 -8.30 7.37
N ASP A 96 -11.31 -7.02 7.68
CA ASP A 96 -12.54 -6.48 8.25
C ASP A 96 -13.32 -5.76 7.15
N LEU A 97 -14.23 -6.51 6.52
CA LEU A 97 -15.07 -6.01 5.43
C LEU A 97 -16.00 -4.87 5.87
N LYS A 98 -16.28 -4.73 7.16
CA LYS A 98 -17.11 -3.63 7.69
C LYS A 98 -16.40 -2.29 7.62
N LYS A 99 -15.06 -2.27 7.54
CA LYS A 99 -14.26 -1.05 7.35
C LYS A 99 -14.29 -0.55 5.91
N LEU A 100 -14.73 -1.39 4.97
CA LEU A 100 -14.86 -1.05 3.55
C LEU A 100 -16.24 -0.44 3.28
N ASP A 101 -16.57 0.65 3.97
CA ASP A 101 -17.86 1.35 3.82
C ASP A 101 -17.83 2.39 2.67
N ASP A 102 -18.95 3.07 2.45
CA ASP A 102 -19.15 4.04 1.36
C ASP A 102 -18.18 5.25 1.44
N SER A 103 -17.51 5.46 2.57
CA SER A 103 -16.52 6.54 2.70
C SER A 103 -15.20 6.24 1.99
N CYS A 104 -14.93 4.96 1.69
CA CYS A 104 -13.69 4.51 1.06
C CYS A 104 -13.90 3.59 -0.15
N TRP A 105 -15.04 2.89 -0.21
CA TRP A 105 -15.37 1.97 -1.29
C TRP A 105 -15.79 2.75 -2.54
N PRO A 106 -15.19 2.47 -3.72
CA PRO A 106 -15.50 3.23 -4.91
C PRO A 106 -16.88 2.87 -5.46
N ALA A 107 -17.60 3.87 -5.99
CA ALA A 107 -18.92 3.70 -6.58
C ALA A 107 -18.95 2.66 -7.72
N SER A 108 -17.85 2.49 -8.47
CA SER A 108 -17.75 1.47 -9.53
C SER A 108 -17.79 0.03 -9.03
N LEU A 109 -17.65 -0.18 -7.72
CA LEU A 109 -17.70 -1.49 -7.05
C LEU A 109 -18.88 -1.58 -6.08
N ALA A 110 -19.86 -0.68 -6.15
CA ALA A 110 -20.96 -0.62 -5.17
C ALA A 110 -21.72 -1.95 -5.03
N GLU A 111 -21.93 -2.65 -6.15
CA GLU A 111 -22.66 -3.93 -6.20
C GLU A 111 -21.78 -5.17 -5.94
N LEU A 112 -20.47 -5.00 -5.70
CA LEU A 112 -19.58 -6.13 -5.49
C LEU A 112 -19.86 -6.80 -4.14
N ASP A 113 -20.14 -8.11 -4.14
CA ASP A 113 -20.20 -8.89 -2.90
C ASP A 113 -18.79 -9.04 -2.31
N LYS A 114 -18.51 -8.23 -1.28
CA LYS A 114 -17.23 -8.22 -0.57
C LYS A 114 -16.86 -9.55 0.09
N LYS A 115 -17.79 -10.51 0.22
CA LYS A 115 -17.48 -11.87 0.71
C LYS A 115 -16.71 -12.72 -0.31
N THR A 116 -16.66 -12.28 -1.57
CA THR A 116 -15.89 -12.93 -2.64
C THR A 116 -14.41 -12.55 -2.63
N LEU A 117 -14.02 -11.60 -1.77
CA LEU A 117 -12.64 -11.14 -1.56
C LEU A 117 -11.81 -12.10 -0.73
#